data_AF-A0A383EEC4-F1
#
_entry.id   AF-A0A383EEC4-F1
#
_cell.length_a   1.000
_cell.length_b   1.000
_cell.length_c   1.000
_cell.angle_alpha   90.00
_cell.angle_beta   90.00
_cell.angle_gamma   90.00
#
_symmetry.space_group_name_H-M   'P 1'
#
loop_
_entity.id
_entity.type
_entity.pdbx_description
1 polymer ?
#
loop_
_entity_poly.entity_id
_entity_poly.type
_entity_poly.pdbx_seq_one_letter_code
_entity_poly.pdbx_strand_id
1 'polypeptide(L)'
;NIETLDYRFNSHSKKQFNFAYAYSEILVQDMIGMYSEEVLVEILKNIKSGNQFDDAFYKNTLLTVNDYNKKIFNRITSKFWWIRFMKFPSFLLILAPLLSIIGFIIVKLKNREVIQKWNIEEELEEIENHEIEE
;
A
#
# COMPACT_ATOMS: atom_id res chain seq x y z
N ASN A 1 -37.92 4.85 -12.61
CA ASN A 1 -38.45 5.87 -11.69
C ASN A 1 -37.25 6.65 -11.12
N ILE A 2 -36.94 7.80 -11.72
CA ILE A 2 -35.72 8.58 -11.44
C ILE A 2 -35.75 9.19 -10.03
N GLU A 3 -36.94 9.44 -9.48
CA GLU A 3 -37.12 10.01 -8.13
C GLU A 3 -36.65 9.05 -7.01
N THR A 4 -36.74 7.74 -7.23
CA THR A 4 -36.24 6.73 -6.28
C THR A 4 -34.71 6.58 -6.29
N LEU A 5 -34.04 7.10 -7.31
CA LEU A 5 -32.57 7.09 -7.38
C LEU A 5 -31.99 8.10 -6.38
N ASP A 6 -32.60 9.28 -6.30
CA ASP A 6 -32.11 10.44 -5.54
C ASP A 6 -31.97 10.14 -4.02
N TYR A 7 -32.91 9.37 -3.45
CA TYR A 7 -32.88 9.01 -2.03
C TYR A 7 -31.65 8.15 -1.64
N ARG A 8 -31.17 7.25 -2.51
CA ARG A 8 -30.03 6.36 -2.20
C ARG A 8 -28.68 7.05 -2.37
N PHE A 9 -28.59 8.06 -3.24
CA PHE A 9 -27.35 8.79 -3.45
C PHE A 9 -27.14 9.90 -2.41
N ASN A 10 -28.21 10.47 -1.87
CA ASN A 10 -28.14 11.54 -0.85
C ASN A 10 -27.70 11.08 0.54
N SER A 11 -27.75 9.78 0.86
CA SER A 11 -27.26 9.26 2.15
C SER A 11 -25.74 9.05 2.19
N HIS A 12 -25.07 9.09 1.05
CA HIS A 12 -23.63 8.82 0.96
C HIS A 12 -22.82 10.12 0.94
N SER A 13 -21.70 10.13 1.67
CA SER A 13 -20.78 11.27 1.61
C SER A 13 -20.18 11.42 0.21
N LYS A 14 -19.84 12.65 -0.20
CA LYS A 14 -19.12 12.93 -1.45
C LYS A 14 -17.88 12.03 -1.64
N LYS A 15 -17.19 11.69 -0.53
CA LYS A 15 -16.03 10.77 -0.54
C LYS A 15 -16.42 9.35 -0.95
N GLN A 16 -17.54 8.83 -0.45
CA GLN A 16 -18.04 7.50 -0.81
C GLN A 16 -18.47 7.46 -2.29
N PHE A 17 -19.14 8.51 -2.76
CA PHE A 17 -19.52 8.61 -4.16
C PHE A 17 -18.30 8.62 -5.10
N ASN A 18 -17.32 9.50 -4.82
CA ASN A 18 -16.09 9.59 -5.59
C ASN A 18 -15.32 8.26 -5.58
N PHE A 19 -15.28 7.58 -4.43
CA PHE A 19 -14.66 6.26 -4.32
C PHE A 19 -15.37 5.23 -5.19
N ALA A 20 -16.70 5.15 -5.14
CA ALA A 20 -17.47 4.20 -5.94
C ALA A 20 -17.27 4.44 -7.45
N TYR A 21 -17.26 5.70 -7.88
CA TYR A 21 -17.04 6.06 -9.28
C TYR A 21 -15.63 5.67 -9.75
N ALA A 22 -14.58 6.06 -8.99
CA ALA A 22 -13.21 5.68 -9.29
C ALA A 22 -13.00 4.16 -9.26
N TYR A 23 -13.65 3.45 -8.33
CA TYR A 23 -13.57 1.99 -8.26
C TYR A 23 -14.25 1.34 -9.46
N SER A 24 -15.38 1.87 -9.94
CA SER A 24 -16.07 1.38 -11.13
C SER A 24 -15.22 1.52 -12.39
N GLU A 25 -14.50 2.64 -12.54
CA GLU A 25 -13.55 2.84 -13.64
C GLU A 25 -12.45 1.77 -13.62
N ILE A 26 -11.88 1.48 -12.46
CA ILE A 26 -10.85 0.44 -12.32
C ILE A 26 -11.40 -0.94 -12.70
N LEU A 27 -12.63 -1.28 -12.30
CA LEU A 27 -13.26 -2.56 -12.67
C LEU A 27 -13.44 -2.68 -14.18
N VAL A 28 -13.90 -1.62 -14.85
CA VAL A 28 -14.07 -1.61 -16.31
C VAL A 28 -12.71 -1.76 -17.00
N GLN A 29 -11.71 -1.00 -16.58
CA GLN A 29 -10.36 -1.09 -17.15
C GLN A 29 -9.71 -2.47 -16.93
N ASP A 30 -9.89 -3.08 -15.76
CA ASP A 30 -9.38 -4.43 -15.52
C ASP A 30 -10.12 -5.48 -16.36
N MET A 31 -11.43 -5.34 -16.53
CA MET A 31 -12.19 -6.20 -17.44
C MET A 31 -11.67 -6.10 -18.88
N ILE A 32 -11.46 -4.88 -19.39
CA ILE A 32 -10.90 -4.66 -20.72
C ILE A 32 -9.49 -5.28 -20.80
N GLY A 33 -8.67 -5.11 -19.77
CA GLY A 33 -7.31 -5.67 -19.74
C GLY A 33 -7.27 -7.21 -19.67
N MET A 34 -8.24 -7.86 -19.03
CA MET A 34 -8.28 -9.32 -18.88
C MET A 34 -9.03 -10.05 -19.97
N TYR A 35 -10.13 -9.46 -20.43
CA TYR A 35 -11.17 -10.13 -21.21
C TYR A 35 -11.52 -9.37 -22.50
N SER A 36 -10.78 -8.30 -22.81
CA SER A 36 -11.02 -7.37 -23.92
C SER A 36 -12.35 -6.61 -23.83
N GLU A 37 -12.55 -5.64 -24.74
CA GLU A 37 -13.76 -4.80 -24.74
C GLU A 37 -15.01 -5.59 -25.14
N GLU A 38 -14.84 -6.67 -25.91
CA GLU A 38 -15.92 -7.52 -26.41
C GLU A 38 -16.76 -8.12 -25.28
N VAL A 39 -16.16 -8.49 -24.15
CA VAL A 39 -16.89 -9.07 -23.02
C VAL A 39 -17.89 -8.08 -22.41
N LEU A 40 -17.56 -6.78 -22.37
CA LEU A 40 -18.52 -5.76 -21.92
C LEU A 40 -19.73 -5.69 -22.85
N VAL A 41 -19.48 -5.73 -24.16
CA VAL A 41 -20.52 -5.73 -25.19
C VAL A 41 -21.40 -6.97 -25.06
N GLU A 42 -20.81 -8.14 -24.84
CA GLU A 42 -21.54 -9.40 -24.67
C GLU A 42 -22.39 -9.41 -23.39
N ILE A 43 -21.87 -8.91 -22.27
CA ILE A 43 -22.65 -8.77 -21.03
C ILE A 43 -23.85 -7.86 -21.27
N LEU A 44 -23.67 -6.69 -21.90
CA LEU A 44 -24.77 -5.78 -22.22
C LEU A 44 -25.80 -6.41 -23.17
N LYS A 45 -25.35 -7.17 -24.19
CA LYS A 45 -26.25 -7.92 -25.09
C LYS A 45 -27.07 -8.97 -24.31
N ASN A 46 -26.43 -9.73 -23.43
CA ASN A 46 -27.09 -10.76 -22.61
C ASN A 46 -28.14 -10.13 -21.67
N ILE A 47 -27.83 -8.98 -21.07
CA ILE A 47 -28.80 -8.23 -20.23
C ILE A 47 -29.97 -7.74 -21.08
N LYS A 48 -29.68 -7.18 -22.26
CA LYS A 48 -30.73 -6.71 -23.19
C LYS A 48 -31.64 -7.86 -23.65
N SER A 49 -31.13 -9.10 -23.72
CA SER A 49 -31.93 -10.29 -24.02
C SER A 49 -32.72 -10.84 -22.82
N GLY A 50 -32.67 -10.19 -21.66
CA GLY A 50 -33.45 -10.55 -20.47
C GLY A 50 -32.71 -11.36 -19.41
N ASN A 51 -31.41 -11.61 -19.56
CA ASN A 51 -30.62 -12.27 -18.52
C ASN A 51 -30.40 -11.30 -17.34
N GLN A 52 -30.32 -11.83 -16.12
CA GLN A 52 -29.87 -11.04 -14.99
C GLN A 52 -28.40 -10.67 -15.14
N PHE A 53 -27.99 -9.55 -14.51
CA PHE A 53 -26.60 -9.08 -14.58
C PHE A 53 -25.60 -10.14 -14.11
N ASP A 54 -25.87 -10.80 -12.98
CA ASP A 54 -24.97 -11.81 -12.43
C ASP A 54 -24.81 -13.01 -13.37
N ASP A 55 -25.89 -13.47 -14.01
CA ASP A 55 -25.86 -14.56 -14.99
C ASP A 55 -25.10 -14.15 -16.26
N ALA A 56 -25.38 -12.95 -16.78
CA ALA A 56 -24.69 -12.40 -17.93
C ALA A 56 -23.19 -12.25 -17.64
N PHE A 57 -22.83 -11.73 -16.47
CA PHE A 57 -21.44 -11.57 -16.04
C PHE A 57 -20.75 -12.93 -15.94
N TYR A 58 -21.36 -13.90 -15.26
CA TYR A 58 -20.80 -15.24 -15.09
C TYR A 58 -20.61 -15.95 -16.43
N LYS A 59 -21.59 -15.86 -17.34
CA LYS A 59 -21.52 -16.49 -18.66
C LYS A 59 -20.31 -16.05 -19.49
N ASN A 60 -19.90 -14.79 -19.36
CA ASN A 60 -18.81 -14.23 -20.16
C ASN A 60 -17.44 -14.23 -19.44
N THR A 61 -17.43 -14.31 -18.10
CA THR A 61 -16.17 -14.22 -17.31
C THR A 61 -15.81 -15.50 -16.56
N LEU A 62 -16.77 -16.44 -16.45
CA LEU A 62 -16.72 -17.65 -15.62
C LEU A 62 -16.47 -17.36 -14.13
N LEU A 63 -16.74 -16.13 -13.68
CA LEU A 63 -16.60 -15.70 -12.30
C LEU A 63 -17.91 -15.10 -11.82
N THR A 64 -18.21 -15.28 -10.54
CA THR A 64 -19.28 -14.51 -9.92
C THR A 64 -18.82 -13.06 -9.77
N VAL A 65 -19.77 -12.12 -9.76
CA VAL A 65 -19.48 -10.69 -9.53
C VAL A 65 -18.74 -10.47 -8.21
N ASN A 66 -19.08 -11.25 -7.18
CA ASN A 66 -18.43 -11.18 -5.87
C ASN A 66 -16.98 -11.70 -5.91
N ASP A 67 -16.73 -12.82 -6.58
CA ASP A 67 -15.38 -13.37 -6.72
C ASP A 67 -14.48 -12.46 -7.54
N TYR A 68 -15.02 -11.90 -8.63
CA TYR A 68 -14.31 -10.91 -9.44
C TYR A 68 -13.96 -9.68 -8.60
N ASN A 69 -14.94 -9.10 -7.90
CA ASN A 69 -14.71 -7.95 -7.02
C ASN A 69 -13.68 -8.24 -5.93
N LYS A 70 -13.76 -9.41 -5.28
CA LYS A 70 -12.79 -9.82 -4.25
C LYS A 70 -11.38 -9.95 -4.83
N LYS A 71 -11.24 -10.53 -6.03
CA LYS A 71 -9.96 -10.69 -6.72
C LYS A 71 -9.33 -9.33 -7.08
N ILE A 72 -10.14 -8.41 -7.60
CA ILE A 72 -9.71 -7.03 -7.93
C ILE A 72 -9.30 -6.29 -6.66
N PHE A 73 -10.18 -6.29 -5.66
CA PHE A 73 -9.98 -5.58 -4.41
C PHE A 73 -8.70 -6.04 -3.72
N ASN A 74 -8.45 -7.35 -3.67
CA ASN A 74 -7.21 -7.90 -3.10
C ASN A 74 -5.96 -7.48 -3.89
N ARG A 75 -6.05 -7.39 -5.22
CA ARG A 75 -4.93 -6.97 -6.08
C ARG A 75 -4.59 -5.49 -5.91
N ILE A 76 -5.61 -4.64 -5.77
CA ILE A 76 -5.44 -3.21 -5.51
C ILE A 76 -4.87 -3.02 -4.11
N THR A 77 -5.47 -3.65 -3.11
CA THR A 77 -5.06 -3.48 -1.71
C THR A 77 -3.69 -4.05 -1.42
N SER A 78 -3.26 -5.14 -2.08
CA SER A 78 -1.90 -5.67 -1.95
C SER A 78 -0.85 -4.70 -2.51
N LYS A 79 -1.11 -4.10 -3.68
CA LYS A 79 -0.23 -3.09 -4.27
C LYS A 79 -0.08 -1.84 -3.39
N PHE A 80 -1.15 -1.47 -2.69
CA PHE A 80 -1.18 -0.28 -1.82
C PHE A 80 -1.02 -0.60 -0.33
N TRP A 81 -0.55 -1.80 0.03
CA TRP A 81 -0.37 -2.20 1.42
C TRP A 81 0.58 -1.25 2.18
N TRP A 82 1.62 -0.73 1.51
CA TRP A 82 2.55 0.26 2.06
C TRP A 82 1.87 1.59 2.45
N ILE A 83 0.82 2.00 1.73
CA ILE A 83 0.06 3.22 2.05
C ILE A 83 -0.68 3.07 3.38
N ARG A 84 -1.03 1.84 3.78
CA ARG A 84 -1.63 1.58 5.09
C ARG A 84 -0.69 2.00 6.23
N PHE A 85 0.62 1.84 6.09
CA PHE A 85 1.60 2.28 7.11
C PHE A 85 1.67 3.79 7.23
N MET A 86 1.52 4.54 6.13
CA MET A 86 1.52 6.00 6.15
C MET A 86 0.27 6.61 6.82
N LYS A 87 -0.85 5.88 6.86
CA LYS A 87 -2.10 6.35 7.47
C LYS A 87 -2.12 6.25 9.00
N PHE A 88 -1.11 5.67 9.63
CA PHE A 88 -0.99 5.63 11.08
C PHE A 88 0.01 6.69 11.55
N PRO A 89 -0.45 7.89 11.98
CA PRO A 89 0.46 8.95 12.47
C PRO A 89 1.35 8.44 13.61
N SER A 90 0.81 7.57 14.47
CA SER A 90 1.55 6.94 15.56
C SER A 90 2.70 6.05 15.09
N PHE A 91 2.61 5.43 13.91
CA PHE A 91 3.68 4.56 13.39
C PHE A 91 4.92 5.37 13.01
N LEU A 92 4.75 6.53 12.36
CA LEU A 92 5.85 7.43 12.02
C LEU A 92 6.53 7.99 13.28
N LEU A 93 5.75 8.30 14.33
CA LEU A 93 6.26 8.78 15.61
C LEU A 93 7.10 7.72 16.35
N ILE A 94 6.77 6.44 16.22
CA ILE A 94 7.54 5.33 16.80
C ILE A 94 8.76 5.00 15.92
N LEU A 95 8.65 5.14 14.60
CA LEU A 95 9.73 4.82 13.66
C LEU A 95 10.89 5.82 13.75
N ALA A 96 10.61 7.11 13.99
CA ALA A 96 11.61 8.16 14.08
C ALA A 96 12.71 7.93 15.15
N PRO A 97 12.38 7.64 16.43
CA PRO A 97 13.42 7.32 17.42
C PRO A 97 14.12 6.01 17.10
N LEU A 98 13.41 5.01 16.55
CA LEU A 98 14.01 3.73 16.17
C LEU A 98 15.06 3.88 15.07
N LEU A 99 14.78 4.70 14.05
CA LEU A 99 15.74 5.04 13.00
C LEU A 99 16.92 5.85 13.54
N SER A 100 16.71 6.73 14.52
CA SER A 100 17.80 7.45 15.18
C SER A 100 18.74 6.52 15.95
N ILE A 101 18.19 5.53 16.67
CA ILE A 101 19.00 4.51 17.36
C ILE A 101 19.82 3.70 16.36
N ILE A 102 19.21 3.28 15.25
CA ILE A 102 19.91 2.54 14.19
C ILE A 102 21.03 3.39 13.57
N GLY A 103 20.75 4.65 13.25
CA GLY A 103 21.75 5.58 12.71
C GLY A 103 22.94 5.76 13.67
N PHE A 104 22.65 5.93 14.96
CA PHE A 104 23.68 6.02 16.00
C PHE A 104 24.53 4.74 16.08
N ILE A 105 23.91 3.56 16.03
CA ILE A 105 24.63 2.27 16.03
C ILE A 105 25.54 2.16 14.80
N ILE A 106 25.05 2.51 13.61
CA ILE A 106 25.85 2.45 12.37
C ILE A 106 27.07 3.36 12.47
N VAL A 107 26.90 4.60 12.92
CA VAL A 107 28.00 5.56 13.11
C VAL A 107 29.00 5.02 14.14
N LYS A 108 28.52 4.49 15.27
CA LYS A 108 29.36 3.92 16.31
C LYS A 108 30.17 2.72 15.80
N LEU A 109 29.57 1.84 15.00
CA LEU A 109 30.27 0.71 14.40
C LEU A 109 31.34 1.17 13.40
N LYS A 110 31.02 2.16 12.56
CA LYS A 110 31.97 2.71 11.58
C LYS A 110 33.16 3.41 12.24
N ASN A 111 32.94 4.10 13.35
CA ASN A 111 33.98 4.84 14.06
C ASN A 111 34.76 3.98 15.06
N ARG A 112 34.42 2.69 15.21
CA ARG A 112 35.04 1.80 16.20
C ARG A 112 36.55 1.67 16.02
N GLU A 113 37.02 1.55 14.77
CA GLU A 113 38.47 1.43 14.48
C GLU A 113 39.22 2.73 14.80
N VAL A 114 38.58 3.89 14.58
CA VAL A 114 39.16 5.19 14.90
C VAL A 114 39.25 5.39 16.41
N ILE A 115 38.17 5.05 17.14
CA ILE A 115 38.13 5.13 18.61
C ILE A 115 39.15 4.18 19.23
N GLN A 116 39.31 2.97 18.68
CA GLN A 116 40.32 2.03 19.18
C GLN A 116 41.75 2.51 18.98
N LYS A 117 42.04 3.21 17.87
CA LYS A 117 43.36 3.81 17.65
C LYS A 117 43.66 4.92 18.64
N TRP A 118 42.70 5.82 18.87
CA TRP A 118 42.86 6.89 19.86
C TRP A 118 43.08 6.36 21.28
N ASN A 119 42.37 5.30 21.68
CA ASN A 119 42.59 4.69 22.99
C ASN A 119 44.00 4.09 23.13
N ILE A 120 44.53 3.47 22.07
CA ILE A 120 45.89 2.92 22.08
C ILE A 120 46.93 4.05 22.13
N GLU A 121 46.70 5.15 21.41
CA GLU A 121 47.56 6.34 21.45
C GLU A 121 47.57 6.96 22.85
N GLU A 122 46.42 7.12 23.50
CA GLU A 122 46.31 7.60 24.89
C GLU A 122 47.02 6.66 25.88
N GLU A 123 46.84 5.34 25.77
CA GLU A 123 47.54 4.37 26.64
C GLU A 123 49.06 4.42 26.46
N LEU A 124 49.56 4.63 25.24
CA LEU A 124 51.00 4.76 24.97
C LEU A 124 51.57 6.08 25.53
N GLU A 125 50.83 7.18 25.38
CA GLU A 125 51.21 8.48 25.96
C GLU A 125 51.23 8.43 27.49
N GLU A 126 50.29 7.74 28.13
CA GLU A 126 50.29 7.56 29.59
C GLU A 126 51.52 6.77 30.08
N ILE A 127 51.89 5.70 29.37
CA ILE A 127 53.08 4.90 29.68
C ILE A 127 54.36 5.73 29.48
N GLU A 128 54.49 6.45 28.35
CA GLU A 128 55.64 7.29 28.06
C GLU A 128 55.81 8.41 29.11
N ASN A 129 54.71 9.05 29.52
CA ASN A 129 54.74 10.06 30.57
C ASN A 129 55.14 9.48 31.95
N HIS A 130 54.71 8.26 32.28
CA HIS A 130 55.14 7.58 33.52
C HIS A 130 56.62 7.20 33.50
N GLU A 131 57.17 6.78 32.36
CA GLU A 131 58.59 6.45 32.22
C GLU A 131 59.50 7.70 32.27
N ILE A 132 58.99 8.88 31.94
CA ILE A 132 59.74 10.16 32.02
C ILE A 132 59.75 10.73 33.45
N GLU A 133 58.79 10.35 34.30
CA GLU A 133 58.67 10.80 35.70
C GLU A 133 59.45 9.93 36.73
N GLU A 134 59.96 8.75 36.33
CA GLU A 134 60.88 7.89 37.12
C GLU A 134 62.37 8.21 36.89
#